data_AF-A0A8S4QD94-F1
#
_entry.id   AF-A0A8S4QD94-F1
#
_cell.length_a   1.000
_cell.length_b   1.000
_cell.length_c   1.000
_cell.angle_alpha   90.00
_cell.angle_beta   90.00
_cell.angle_gamma   90.00
#
_symmetry.space_group_name_H-M   'P 1'
#
loop_
_entity.id
_entity.type
_entity.pdbx_description
1 polymer ?
#
loop_
_entity_poly.entity_id
_entity_poly.type
_entity_poly.pdbx_seq_one_letter_code
_entity_poly.pdbx_strand_id
1 'polypeptide(L)'
;MVSITSCQDWEIETIEKIGNRLDGYHPLQTTLAETNGSQCGYCSPGMIMNMYSLMKSRKLTMLETEQSLASNVCRCTGYRPILDAFKKFASDAPNSLDILDIEDLKICKKSGEACSESSCDDVDWCLVSRNEVISETVHIRLCDDRDWYRVYTLYEVFVIWQRWEAQSYMLVAGNTGK
;
A
#
# COMPACT_ATOMS: atom_id res chain seq x y z
N MET A 1 -1.03 7.35 -8.92
CA MET A 1 -1.44 8.55 -8.13
C MET A 1 -2.96 8.60 -8.17
N VAL A 2 -3.64 8.69 -7.02
CA VAL A 2 -5.12 8.58 -6.99
C VAL A 2 -5.77 9.94 -7.24
N SER A 3 -6.62 10.05 -8.27
CA SER A 3 -7.40 11.27 -8.52
C SER A 3 -8.61 11.33 -7.59
N ILE A 4 -8.92 12.51 -7.04
CA ILE A 4 -10.11 12.73 -6.20
C ILE A 4 -11.39 12.35 -6.96
N THR A 5 -11.43 12.62 -8.26
CA THR A 5 -12.55 12.27 -9.15
C THR A 5 -12.77 10.76 -9.27
N SER A 6 -11.78 9.95 -8.92
CA SER A 6 -11.89 8.48 -8.88
C SER A 6 -12.38 7.95 -7.53
N CYS A 7 -12.33 8.75 -6.46
CA CYS A 7 -12.58 8.31 -5.09
C CYS A 7 -14.05 8.31 -4.66
N GLN A 8 -14.99 8.49 -5.58
CA GLN A 8 -16.41 8.48 -5.21
C GLN A 8 -16.80 7.14 -4.56
N ASP A 9 -17.53 7.25 -3.46
CA ASP A 9 -17.98 6.16 -2.58
C ASP A 9 -16.84 5.39 -1.91
N TRP A 10 -15.63 5.95 -1.88
CA TRP A 10 -14.50 5.36 -1.17
C TRP A 10 -14.42 5.93 0.25
N GLU A 11 -14.18 5.05 1.22
CA GLU A 11 -13.75 5.46 2.55
C GLU A 11 -12.23 5.65 2.56
N ILE A 12 -11.76 6.88 2.72
CA ILE A 12 -10.34 7.21 2.76
C ILE A 12 -9.91 7.33 4.23
N GLU A 13 -9.00 6.46 4.66
CA GLU A 13 -8.43 6.48 6.00
C GLU A 13 -7.00 7.04 5.94
N THR A 14 -6.67 7.95 6.87
CA THR A 14 -5.33 8.51 7.03
C THR A 14 -4.74 8.16 8.39
N ILE A 15 -3.48 8.53 8.62
CA ILE A 15 -2.72 8.21 9.84
C ILE A 15 -3.42 8.70 11.11
N GLU A 16 -4.15 9.81 11.02
CA GLU A 16 -4.85 10.42 12.16
C GLU A 16 -6.08 9.62 12.60
N LYS A 17 -6.70 8.85 11.68
CA LYS A 17 -7.89 8.05 11.99
C LYS A 17 -7.54 6.85 12.87
N ILE A 18 -6.38 6.25 12.67
CA ILE A 18 -6.00 5.01 13.38
C ILE A 18 -5.50 5.29 14.80
N GLY A 19 -5.06 6.51 15.09
CA GLY A 19 -4.63 6.91 16.42
C GLY A 19 -4.01 8.30 16.42
N ASN A 20 -4.20 9.00 17.52
CA ASN A 20 -3.76 10.39 17.71
C ASN A 20 -3.58 10.70 19.21
N ARG A 21 -3.18 11.94 19.51
CA ARG A 21 -2.90 12.38 20.89
C ARG A 21 -4.13 12.41 21.80
N LEU A 22 -5.33 12.60 21.25
CA LEU A 22 -6.58 12.70 22.01
C LEU A 22 -7.14 11.31 22.31
N ASP A 23 -7.15 10.43 21.30
CA ASP A 23 -7.81 9.11 21.37
C ASP A 23 -6.85 7.96 21.75
N GLY A 24 -5.54 8.24 21.75
CA GLY A 24 -4.49 7.24 21.92
C GLY A 24 -3.90 6.78 20.59
N TYR A 25 -2.66 6.30 20.64
CA TYR A 25 -1.93 5.85 19.47
C TYR A 25 -2.18 4.36 19.18
N HIS A 26 -2.32 4.03 17.90
CA HIS A 26 -2.39 2.66 17.42
C HIS A 26 -1.09 1.90 17.80
N PRO A 27 -1.14 0.58 18.09
CA PRO A 27 0.07 -0.20 18.38
C PRO A 27 1.18 -0.03 17.34
N LEU A 28 0.84 0.04 16.04
CA LEU A 28 1.82 0.32 14.98
C LEU A 28 2.53 1.67 15.14
N GLN A 29 1.82 2.72 15.55
CA GLN A 29 2.40 4.05 15.78
C GLN A 29 3.36 4.01 16.97
N THR A 30 2.92 3.41 18.08
CA THR A 30 3.70 3.31 19.32
C THR A 30 4.94 2.44 19.12
N THR A 31 4.80 1.25 18.54
CA THR A 31 5.92 0.32 18.35
C THR A 31 6.98 0.88 17.38
N LEU A 32 6.57 1.61 16.34
CA LEU A 32 7.52 2.29 15.46
C LEU A 32 8.33 3.34 16.22
N ALA A 33 7.68 4.12 17.08
CA ALA A 33 8.35 5.13 17.89
C ALA A 33 9.30 4.51 18.92
N GLU A 34 8.84 3.52 19.68
CA GLU A 34 9.61 2.84 20.73
C GLU A 34 10.84 2.09 20.20
N THR A 35 10.77 1.59 18.97
CA THR A 35 11.89 0.86 18.34
C THR A 35 12.87 1.81 17.63
N ASN A 36 12.76 3.13 17.82
CA ASN A 36 13.55 4.14 17.09
C ASN A 36 13.38 4.07 15.56
N GLY A 37 12.23 3.57 15.10
CA GLY A 37 11.86 3.50 13.68
C GLY A 37 11.46 4.85 13.07
N SER A 38 11.57 5.94 13.83
CA SER A 38 11.33 7.30 13.36
C SER A 38 12.44 8.24 13.82
N GLN A 39 12.98 9.03 12.88
CA GLN A 39 13.94 10.10 13.16
C GLN A 39 13.37 11.46 12.76
N CYS A 40 13.40 11.80 11.47
CA CYS A 40 12.80 13.05 10.98
C CYS A 40 11.26 13.00 10.91
N GLY A 41 10.66 11.82 11.04
CA GLY A 41 9.21 11.61 11.05
C GLY A 41 8.50 11.64 9.68
N TYR A 42 9.12 12.20 8.64
CA TYR A 42 8.42 12.47 7.37
C TYR A 42 7.84 11.22 6.68
N CYS A 43 8.58 10.11 6.69
CA CYS A 43 8.13 8.85 6.08
C CYS A 43 7.25 8.00 7.02
N SER A 44 7.17 8.33 8.31
CA SER A 44 6.50 7.48 9.31
C SER A 44 5.00 7.25 9.03
N PRO A 45 4.22 8.26 8.60
CA PRO A 45 2.82 8.04 8.24
C PRO A 45 2.64 7.01 7.12
N GLY A 46 3.47 7.07 6.06
CA GLY A 46 3.42 6.13 4.93
C GLY A 46 3.76 4.71 5.36
N MET A 47 4.82 4.54 6.16
CA MET A 47 5.24 3.26 6.73
C MET A 47 4.11 2.61 7.55
N ILE A 48 3.45 3.39 8.40
CA ILE A 48 2.40 2.90 9.30
C ILE A 48 1.13 2.56 8.51
N MET A 49 0.70 3.42 7.59
CA MET A 49 -0.51 3.17 6.79
C MET A 49 -0.33 1.97 5.86
N ASN A 50 0.87 1.74 5.33
CA ASN A 50 1.19 0.55 4.56
C ASN A 50 0.98 -0.72 5.38
N MET A 51 1.60 -0.80 6.57
CA MET A 51 1.43 -1.95 7.47
C MET A 51 -0.01 -2.12 7.96
N TYR A 52 -0.67 -1.03 8.32
CA TYR A 52 -2.06 -1.05 8.76
C TYR A 52 -2.99 -1.62 7.68
N SER A 53 -2.83 -1.18 6.44
CA SER A 53 -3.62 -1.69 5.30
C SER A 53 -3.40 -3.18 5.07
N LEU A 54 -2.15 -3.64 5.13
CA LEU A 54 -1.79 -5.04 4.94
C LEU A 54 -2.33 -5.94 6.05
N MET A 55 -2.27 -5.48 7.30
CA MET A 55 -2.79 -6.23 8.46
C MET A 55 -4.32 -6.30 8.50
N LYS A 56 -5.02 -5.34 7.88
CA LYS A 56 -6.49 -5.33 7.80
C LYS A 56 -7.01 -6.44 6.88
N SER A 57 -6.25 -6.80 5.84
CA SER A 57 -6.68 -7.81 4.86
C SER A 57 -6.27 -9.23 5.23
N ARG A 58 -5.13 -9.42 5.91
CA ARG A 58 -4.58 -10.75 6.22
C ARG A 58 -3.55 -10.72 7.35
N LYS A 59 -3.22 -11.90 7.87
CA LYS A 59 -2.03 -12.08 8.70
C LYS A 59 -0.79 -12.00 7.80
N LEU A 60 0.26 -11.35 8.27
CA LEU A 60 1.51 -11.14 7.52
C LEU A 60 2.60 -12.05 8.07
N THR A 61 3.48 -12.51 7.19
CA THR A 61 4.78 -13.11 7.56
C THR A 61 5.86 -12.04 7.67
N MET A 62 7.00 -12.38 8.25
CA MET A 62 8.16 -11.49 8.34
C MET A 62 8.70 -11.13 6.95
N LEU A 63 8.68 -12.09 6.02
CA LEU A 63 9.12 -11.88 4.63
C LEU A 63 8.19 -10.88 3.91
N GLU A 64 6.87 -11.07 4.02
CA GLU A 64 5.90 -10.17 3.39
C GLU A 64 5.95 -8.77 3.99
N THR A 65 6.19 -8.69 5.31
CA THR A 65 6.42 -7.41 6.00
C THR A 65 7.62 -6.70 5.40
N GLU A 66 8.74 -7.40 5.19
CA GLU A 66 9.96 -6.82 4.60
C GLU A 66 9.74 -6.39 3.14
N GLN A 67 9.12 -7.24 2.33
CA GLN A 67 8.80 -6.94 0.93
C GLN A 67 7.91 -5.69 0.81
N SER A 68 6.95 -5.52 1.72
CA SER A 68 6.06 -4.36 1.70
C SER A 68 6.78 -3.02 1.86
N LEU A 69 7.95 -3.01 2.52
CA LEU A 69 8.72 -1.80 2.77
C LEU A 69 9.39 -1.24 1.51
N ALA A 70 9.54 -2.04 0.45
CA ALA A 70 10.12 -1.59 -0.81
C ALA A 70 9.36 -0.41 -1.45
N SER A 71 8.07 -0.26 -1.11
CA SER A 71 7.20 0.83 -1.58
C SER A 71 7.39 2.15 -0.82
N ASN A 72 8.08 2.15 0.32
CA ASN A 72 8.19 3.30 1.20
C ASN A 72 9.66 3.69 1.42
N VAL A 73 10.02 4.93 1.12
CA VAL A 73 11.42 5.39 1.19
C VAL A 73 11.72 6.10 2.51
N CYS A 74 12.78 5.67 3.20
CA CYS A 74 13.36 6.37 4.35
C CYS A 74 14.83 6.71 4.11
N ARG A 75 15.22 7.96 4.42
CA ARG A 75 16.62 8.43 4.30
C ARG A 75 17.39 8.47 5.62
N CYS A 76 16.69 8.41 6.76
CA CYS A 76 17.27 8.68 8.07
C CYS A 76 17.58 7.40 8.87
N THR A 77 16.64 6.45 8.91
CA THR A 77 16.71 5.30 9.84
C THR A 77 17.59 4.15 9.37
N GLY A 78 17.92 4.09 8.08
CA GLY A 78 18.56 2.92 7.49
C GLY A 78 17.67 1.66 7.49
N TYR A 79 16.35 1.81 7.63
CA TYR A 79 15.31 0.77 7.62
C TYR A 79 15.34 -0.26 8.76
N ARG A 80 16.49 -0.60 9.31
CA ARG A 80 16.61 -1.64 10.33
C ARG A 80 15.62 -1.48 11.50
N PRO A 81 15.56 -0.34 12.21
CA PRO A 81 14.61 -0.19 13.32
C PRO A 81 13.14 -0.17 12.87
N ILE A 82 12.85 0.13 11.59
CA ILE A 82 11.49 0.02 11.02
C ILE A 82 11.13 -1.46 10.84
N LEU A 83 12.07 -2.26 10.34
CA LEU A 83 11.91 -3.69 10.17
C LEU A 83 11.74 -4.41 11.52
N ASP A 84 12.56 -4.06 12.50
CA ASP A 84 12.47 -4.56 13.88
C ASP A 84 11.10 -4.25 14.50
N ALA A 85 10.57 -3.04 14.25
CA ALA A 85 9.26 -2.63 14.75
C ALA A 85 8.14 -3.45 14.13
N PHE A 86 8.14 -3.62 12.81
CA PHE A 86 7.01 -4.21 12.10
C PHE A 86 7.02 -5.74 12.10
N LYS A 87 8.19 -6.39 12.13
CA LYS A 87 8.25 -7.85 12.27
C LYS A 87 7.67 -8.36 13.59
N LYS A 88 7.52 -7.52 14.62
CA LYS A 88 6.77 -7.86 15.85
C LYS A 88 5.30 -8.18 15.61
N PHE A 89 4.73 -7.72 14.50
CA PHE A 89 3.35 -7.98 14.13
C PHE A 89 3.20 -9.16 13.14
N ALA A 90 4.31 -9.77 12.72
CA ALA A 90 4.29 -10.92 11.83
C ALA A 90 3.87 -12.19 12.57
N SER A 91 3.14 -13.06 11.87
CA SER A 91 2.58 -14.31 12.40
C SER A 91 3.64 -15.37 12.70
N ASP A 92 4.79 -15.31 12.04
CA ASP A 92 5.96 -16.17 12.18
C ASP A 92 7.08 -15.51 13.01
N ALA A 93 6.78 -14.38 13.68
CA ALA A 93 7.75 -13.69 14.52
C ALA A 93 8.19 -14.58 15.70
N PRO A 94 9.50 -14.78 15.90
CA PRO A 94 10.01 -15.48 17.08
C PRO A 94 9.75 -14.67 18.37
N ASN A 95 9.68 -15.36 19.52
CA ASN A 95 9.53 -14.72 20.84
C ASN A 95 10.64 -13.70 21.15
N SER A 96 11.81 -13.84 20.52
CA SER A 96 12.90 -12.87 20.52
C SER A 96 13.27 -12.54 19.08
N LEU A 97 13.09 -11.27 18.68
CA LEU A 97 13.49 -10.75 17.37
C LEU A 97 14.97 -10.37 17.39
N ASP A 98 15.83 -11.38 17.33
CA ASP A 98 17.23 -11.18 16.94
C ASP A 98 17.27 -11.17 15.41
N ILE A 99 16.96 -10.02 14.81
CA ILE A 99 17.28 -9.85 13.40
C ILE A 99 18.80 -9.89 13.28
N LEU A 100 19.30 -10.73 12.39
CA LEU A 100 20.74 -10.88 12.15
C LEU A 100 21.23 -9.71 11.31
N ASP A 101 22.39 -9.18 11.64
CA ASP A 101 23.08 -8.26 10.74
C ASP A 101 23.69 -9.03 9.58
N ILE A 102 23.99 -8.32 8.49
CA ILE A 102 24.64 -8.94 7.31
C ILE A 102 25.97 -9.62 7.70
N GLU A 103 26.63 -9.10 8.73
CA GLU A 103 27.86 -9.65 9.29
C GLU A 103 27.63 -10.96 10.05
N ASP A 104 26.42 -11.16 10.58
CA ASP A 104 26.03 -12.37 11.30
C ASP A 104 25.51 -13.48 10.37
N LEU A 105 25.10 -13.11 9.16
CA LEU A 105 24.61 -14.05 8.16
C LEU A 105 25.76 -14.96 7.67
N LYS A 106 25.85 -16.15 8.25
CA LYS A 106 26.70 -17.26 7.76
C LYS A 106 26.05 -17.95 6.56
N ILE A 107 25.82 -17.21 5.48
CA ILE A 107 24.95 -17.60 4.35
C ILE A 107 25.43 -18.88 3.64
N CYS A 108 26.72 -19.22 3.70
CA CYS A 108 27.20 -20.42 3.03
C CYS A 108 28.47 -20.97 3.66
N LYS A 109 28.42 -22.19 4.22
CA LYS A 109 29.62 -23.05 4.19
C LYS A 109 29.74 -23.51 2.75
N LYS A 110 30.83 -23.17 2.05
CA LYS A 110 31.10 -23.62 0.67
C LYS A 110 30.99 -25.15 0.58
N SER A 111 29.80 -25.68 0.28
CA SER A 111 29.55 -27.12 0.09
C SER A 111 29.78 -27.56 -1.36
N GLY A 112 29.81 -26.61 -2.30
CA GLY A 112 29.98 -26.89 -3.72
C GLY A 112 28.73 -27.43 -4.42
N GLU A 113 27.61 -27.54 -3.69
CA GLU A 113 26.31 -27.97 -4.23
C GLU A 113 25.52 -26.76 -4.74
N ALA A 114 24.77 -26.97 -5.83
CA ALA A 114 23.88 -25.95 -6.37
C ALA A 114 22.68 -25.75 -5.44
N CYS A 115 22.33 -24.49 -5.15
CA CYS A 115 21.13 -24.17 -4.37
C CYS A 115 19.89 -24.70 -5.09
N SER A 116 19.24 -25.69 -4.50
CA SER A 116 17.98 -26.23 -4.98
C SER A 116 16.81 -25.49 -4.35
N GLU A 117 16.10 -24.76 -5.22
CA GLU A 117 14.68 -24.36 -5.14
C GLU A 117 14.25 -23.27 -4.16
N SER A 118 13.08 -22.64 -4.29
CA SER A 118 12.17 -22.21 -5.38
C SER A 118 10.88 -21.73 -4.67
N SER A 119 9.92 -21.16 -5.41
CA SER A 119 8.63 -20.58 -4.97
C SER A 119 8.66 -19.13 -4.46
N CYS A 120 8.81 -18.21 -5.41
CA CYS A 120 8.19 -16.90 -5.29
C CYS A 120 6.78 -17.03 -5.87
N ASP A 121 5.79 -17.30 -5.03
CA ASP A 121 4.40 -17.17 -5.47
C ASP A 121 4.05 -15.67 -5.46
N ASP A 122 4.09 -15.06 -6.65
CA ASP A 122 3.65 -13.69 -6.92
C ASP A 122 2.11 -13.59 -6.79
N VAL A 123 1.58 -13.64 -5.57
CA VAL A 123 0.14 -13.40 -5.32
C VAL A 123 -0.07 -11.96 -4.88
N ASP A 124 0.26 -11.03 -5.76
CA ASP A 124 0.25 -9.60 -5.45
C ASP A 124 -0.93 -8.89 -6.12
N TRP A 125 -2.17 -9.33 -5.89
CA TRP A 125 -3.38 -8.52 -6.19
C TRP A 125 -4.47 -8.73 -5.12
N CYS A 126 -4.74 -7.67 -4.34
CA CYS A 126 -5.98 -7.56 -3.58
C CYS A 126 -7.14 -7.24 -4.53
N LEU A 127 -7.91 -8.26 -4.91
CA LEU A 127 -9.24 -8.06 -5.49
C LEU A 127 -10.22 -7.70 -4.38
N VAL A 128 -10.62 -6.44 -4.32
CA VAL A 128 -11.81 -6.04 -3.57
C VAL A 128 -13.01 -6.71 -4.24
N SER A 129 -13.74 -7.54 -3.49
CA SER A 129 -14.97 -8.17 -3.97
C SER A 129 -15.94 -7.08 -4.44
N ARG A 130 -16.28 -7.11 -5.73
CA ARG A 130 -17.22 -6.19 -6.35
C ARG A 130 -18.63 -6.51 -5.84
N ASN A 131 -19.01 -5.95 -4.70
CA ASN A 131 -20.42 -5.78 -4.41
C ASN A 131 -21.02 -4.95 -5.55
N GLU A 132 -22.20 -5.35 -6.03
CA GLU A 132 -22.92 -4.68 -7.12
C GLU A 132 -23.26 -3.24 -6.70
N VAL A 133 -22.33 -2.31 -6.94
CA VAL A 133 -22.61 -0.89 -6.88
C VAL A 133 -23.43 -0.58 -8.13
N ILE A 134 -24.75 -0.60 -7.99
CA ILE A 134 -25.66 0.01 -8.97
C ILE A 134 -25.43 1.52 -8.84
N SER A 135 -24.56 2.06 -9.68
CA SER A 135 -24.31 3.49 -9.74
C SER A 135 -24.61 3.99 -11.13
N GLU A 136 -25.32 5.10 -11.19
CA GLU A 136 -25.50 5.88 -12.40
C GLU A 136 -24.16 6.51 -12.83
N THR A 137 -24.03 6.83 -14.12
CA THR A 137 -22.88 7.57 -14.64
C THR A 137 -22.74 8.89 -13.90
N VAL A 138 -21.53 9.17 -13.41
CA VAL A 138 -21.22 10.44 -12.73
C VAL A 138 -20.50 11.36 -13.70
N HIS A 139 -20.95 12.61 -13.79
CA HIS A 139 -20.34 13.66 -14.61
C HIS A 139 -19.87 14.81 -13.73
N ILE A 140 -18.61 15.20 -13.88
CA ILE A 140 -17.99 16.34 -13.19
C ILE A 140 -17.36 17.26 -14.24
N ARG A 141 -17.78 18.51 -14.29
CA ARG A 141 -17.12 19.57 -15.08
C ARG A 141 -15.98 20.16 -14.24
N LEU A 142 -14.75 20.05 -14.72
CA LEU A 142 -13.55 20.60 -14.07
C LEU A 142 -13.41 22.09 -14.36
N CYS A 143 -12.64 22.79 -13.51
CA CYS A 143 -12.40 24.23 -13.64
C CYS A 143 -11.62 24.62 -14.89
N ASP A 144 -10.93 23.67 -15.54
CA ASP A 144 -10.19 23.87 -16.78
C ASP A 144 -10.98 23.43 -18.02
N ASP A 145 -12.31 23.43 -17.92
CA ASP A 145 -13.25 23.11 -18.99
C ASP A 145 -13.20 21.66 -19.50
N ARG A 146 -12.51 20.78 -18.79
CA ARG A 146 -12.54 19.33 -19.07
C ARG A 146 -13.72 18.66 -18.37
N ASP A 147 -14.26 17.63 -19.01
CA ASP A 147 -15.31 16.79 -18.44
C ASP A 147 -14.72 15.47 -17.94
N TRP A 148 -15.04 15.12 -16.69
CA TRP A 148 -14.75 13.83 -16.11
C TRP A 148 -16.01 12.99 -16.04
N TYR A 149 -15.94 11.77 -16.55
CA TYR A 149 -17.02 10.79 -16.48
C TYR A 149 -16.53 9.53 -15.74
N ARG A 150 -17.30 9.10 -14.74
CA ARG A 150 -17.17 7.76 -14.16
C ARG A 150 -18.33 6.91 -14.66
N VAL A 151 -17.97 5.88 -15.42
CA VAL A 151 -18.89 4.94 -16.07
C VAL A 151 -18.75 3.55 -15.47
N TYR A 152 -19.83 2.78 -15.51
CA TYR A 152 -19.89 1.44 -14.93
C TYR A 152 -20.10 0.35 -15.99
N THR A 153 -20.56 0.75 -17.17
CA THR A 153 -20.78 -0.11 -18.31
C THR A 153 -20.04 0.41 -19.54
N LEU A 154 -19.72 -0.51 -20.47
CA LEU A 154 -19.12 -0.15 -21.75
C LEU A 154 -20.09 0.66 -22.62
N TYR A 155 -21.40 0.44 -22.47
CA TYR A 155 -22.44 1.16 -23.20
C TYR A 155 -22.41 2.66 -22.89
N GLU A 156 -22.29 3.03 -21.62
CA GLU A 156 -22.21 4.44 -21.20
C GLU A 156 -21.03 5.17 -21.84
N VAL A 157 -19.89 4.51 -21.99
CA VAL A 157 -18.71 5.07 -22.67
C VAL A 157 -19.06 5.46 -24.11
N PHE A 158 -19.71 4.57 -24.87
CA PHE A 158 -20.10 4.84 -26.24
C PHE A 158 -21.16 5.94 -26.36
N VAL A 159 -22.13 5.99 -25.42
CA VAL A 159 -23.13 7.07 -25.37
C VAL A 159 -22.46 8.42 -25.15
N ILE A 160 -21.48 8.50 -24.23
CA ILE A 160 -20.74 9.73 -23.97
C ILE A 160 -19.95 10.16 -25.21
N TRP A 161 -19.21 9.24 -25.85
CA TRP A 161 -18.46 9.57 -27.06
C TRP A 161 -19.35 10.08 -28.20
N GLN A 162 -20.51 9.47 -28.40
CA GLN A 162 -21.46 9.89 -29.43
C GLN A 162 -22.07 11.27 -29.11
N ARG A 163 -22.40 11.53 -27.84
CA ARG A 163 -23.03 12.79 -27.41
C ARG A 163 -22.12 14.00 -27.58
N TRP A 164 -20.82 13.83 -27.35
CA TRP A 164 -19.85 14.92 -27.34
C TRP A 164 -19.02 15.02 -28.62
N GLU A 165 -19.32 14.19 -29.62
CA GLU A 165 -18.49 14.02 -30.82
C GLU A 165 -17.00 13.92 -30.45
N ALA A 166 -16.70 13.14 -29.40
CA ALA A 166 -15.46 13.27 -28.65
C ALA A 166 -14.23 13.00 -29.54
N GLN A 167 -13.59 14.06 -30.04
CA GLN A 167 -12.39 13.96 -30.87
C GLN A 167 -11.12 13.70 -30.05
N SER A 168 -11.17 13.95 -28.73
CA SER A 168 -10.07 13.76 -27.79
C SER A 168 -10.61 13.31 -26.44
N TYR A 169 -10.08 12.20 -25.91
CA TYR A 169 -10.44 11.64 -24.61
C TYR A 169 -9.24 10.93 -24.00
N MET A 170 -9.27 10.73 -22.68
CA MET A 170 -8.29 9.94 -21.95
C MET A 170 -9.02 8.93 -21.06
N LEU A 171 -8.72 7.65 -21.23
CA LEU A 171 -9.21 6.61 -20.33
C LEU A 171 -8.29 6.55 -19.11
N VAL A 172 -8.85 6.80 -17.93
CA VAL A 172 -8.09 6.84 -16.67
C VAL A 172 -8.51 5.67 -15.79
N ALA A 173 -7.55 4.79 -15.47
CA ALA A 173 -7.70 3.72 -14.49
C ALA A 173 -6.83 4.02 -13.26
N GLY A 174 -5.75 3.27 -13.04
CA GLY A 174 -4.84 3.46 -11.90
C GLY A 174 -4.04 4.77 -11.91
N ASN A 175 -4.05 5.51 -13.03
CA ASN A 175 -3.37 6.80 -13.18
C ASN A 175 -1.89 6.75 -12.73
N THR A 176 -1.20 5.70 -13.17
CA THR A 176 0.24 5.44 -12.93
C THR A 176 1.07 5.54 -14.20
N GLY A 177 0.44 5.45 -15.38
CA GLY A 177 1.07 5.75 -16.67
C GLY A 177 0.98 7.23 -16.99
N LYS A 178 2.01 7.75 -17.66
CA LYS A 178 1.96 9.04 -18.37
C LYS A 178 1.49 8.81 -19.80
#